data_AF-A0A2D3VP56-F1
#
_entry.id   AF-A0A2D3VP56-F1
#
_cell.length_a   1.000
_cell.length_b   1.000
_cell.length_c   1.000
_cell.angle_alpha   90.00
_cell.angle_beta   90.00
_cell.angle_gamma   90.00
#
_symmetry.space_group_name_H-M   'P 1'
#
loop_
_entity.id
_entity.type
_entity.pdbx_description
1 polymer ?
#
loop_
_entity_poly.entity_id
_entity_poly.type
_entity_poly.pdbx_seq_one_letter_code
_entity_poly.pdbx_strand_id
1 'polypeptide(L)'
;MKKKSVLNLIKYHAEKNDSAFRNEAYEIAKYFDKNNDYQLSEYIMALLSDANTFSPQVDASENLFVKRMETSSKPLPLPNSIKDNILGIINAIGHNAGINKFLFEGPPGTGKTESVKQIARILERELFIVDFDSVIDSKLGQTSKNISLLFSEISSVT
;
A
#
# COMPACT_ATOMS: atom_id res chain seq x y z
N MET A 1 15.20 25.07 4.91
CA MET A 1 15.35 25.53 3.50
C MET A 1 15.29 27.06 3.47
N LYS A 2 16.14 27.72 2.68
CA LYS A 2 16.13 29.20 2.57
C LYS A 2 15.07 29.63 1.55
N LYS A 3 14.23 30.63 1.88
CA LYS A 3 13.21 31.20 0.95
C LYS A 3 13.80 31.60 -0.41
N LYS A 4 15.06 32.04 -0.41
CA LYS A 4 15.85 32.38 -1.61
C LYS A 4 15.97 31.22 -2.61
N SER A 5 16.12 29.98 -2.13
CA SER A 5 16.33 28.83 -3.02
C SER A 5 15.08 28.51 -3.85
N VAL A 6 13.89 28.67 -3.28
CA VAL A 6 12.62 28.52 -4.02
C VAL A 6 12.51 29.59 -5.11
N LEU A 7 12.81 30.86 -4.77
CA LEU A 7 12.79 31.95 -5.74
C LEU A 7 13.79 31.75 -6.88
N ASN A 8 15.00 31.26 -6.55
CA ASN A 8 16.03 30.96 -7.52
C ASN A 8 15.60 29.84 -8.48
N LEU A 9 15.02 28.74 -7.99
CA LEU A 9 14.51 27.66 -8.85
C LEU A 9 13.45 28.18 -9.83
N ILE A 10 12.47 28.96 -9.35
CA ILE A 10 11.42 29.55 -10.20
C ILE A 10 12.02 30.49 -11.24
N LYS A 11 12.96 31.36 -10.82
CA LYS A 11 13.64 32.29 -11.69
C LYS A 11 14.43 31.57 -12.79
N TYR A 12 15.26 30.60 -12.44
CA TYR A 12 16.10 29.88 -13.40
C TYR A 12 15.26 29.05 -14.37
N HIS A 13 14.14 28.50 -13.92
CA HIS A 13 13.18 27.84 -14.81
C HIS A 13 12.54 28.83 -15.79
N ALA A 14 12.06 29.99 -15.30
CA ALA A 14 11.48 31.03 -16.16
C ALA A 14 12.48 31.59 -17.19
N GLU A 15 13.76 31.66 -16.83
CA GLU A 15 14.86 32.09 -17.70
C GLU A 15 15.40 30.96 -18.61
N LYS A 16 14.85 29.74 -18.55
CA LYS A 16 15.34 28.55 -19.26
C LYS A 16 16.83 28.27 -19.04
N ASN A 17 17.33 28.59 -17.85
CA ASN A 17 18.72 28.38 -17.46
C ASN A 17 18.86 27.06 -16.69
N ASP A 18 18.86 25.95 -17.41
CA ASP A 18 18.88 24.60 -16.83
C ASP A 18 20.15 24.35 -16.01
N SER A 19 21.30 24.92 -16.40
CA SER A 19 22.55 24.78 -15.66
C SER A 19 22.44 25.43 -14.26
N ALA A 20 21.93 26.65 -14.19
CA ALA A 20 21.71 27.33 -12.91
C ALA A 20 20.64 26.64 -12.05
N PHE A 21 19.57 26.14 -12.69
CA PHE A 21 18.53 25.36 -12.03
C PHE A 21 19.10 24.09 -11.37
N ARG A 22 19.86 23.28 -12.13
CA ARG A 22 20.50 22.06 -11.61
C ARG A 22 21.45 22.38 -10.46
N ASN A 23 22.26 23.43 -10.57
CA ASN A 23 23.17 23.85 -9.49
C ASN A 23 22.43 24.23 -8.21
N GLU A 24 21.34 24.99 -8.29
CA GLU A 24 20.53 25.32 -7.12
C GLU A 24 19.87 24.06 -6.52
N ALA A 25 19.38 23.15 -7.36
CA ALA A 25 18.80 21.89 -6.93
C ALA A 25 19.83 20.97 -6.22
N TYR A 26 21.08 20.93 -6.68
CA TYR A 26 22.18 20.22 -5.98
C TYR A 26 22.49 20.81 -4.61
N GLU A 27 22.46 22.14 -4.46
CA GLU A 27 22.69 22.79 -3.17
C GLU A 27 21.52 22.52 -2.19
N ILE A 28 20.29 22.40 -2.70
CA ILE A 28 19.13 21.99 -1.90
C ILE A 28 19.28 20.54 -1.44
N ALA A 29 19.71 19.62 -2.31
CA ALA A 29 19.97 18.23 -1.93
C ALA A 29 21.04 18.13 -0.84
N LYS A 30 22.20 18.81 -1.02
CA LYS A 30 23.25 18.89 0.02
C LYS A 30 22.76 19.49 1.33
N TYR A 31 21.82 20.44 1.28
CA TYR A 31 21.22 20.99 2.49
C TYR A 31 20.41 19.91 3.23
N PHE A 32 19.59 19.13 2.54
CA PHE A 32 18.81 18.05 3.16
C PHE A 32 19.71 16.96 3.74
N ASP A 33 20.76 16.58 3.01
CA ASP A 33 21.79 15.65 3.47
C ASP A 33 22.41 16.08 4.81
N LYS A 34 22.81 17.35 4.91
CA LYS A 34 23.37 17.93 6.14
C LYS A 34 22.39 18.05 7.30
N ASN A 35 21.08 18.02 7.04
CA ASN A 35 20.04 18.06 8.07
C ASN A 35 19.53 16.65 8.41
N ASN A 36 20.25 15.60 8.02
CA ASN A 36 19.88 14.19 8.19
C ASN A 36 18.60 13.76 7.43
N ASP A 37 18.17 14.54 6.44
CA ASP A 37 17.09 14.19 5.51
C ASP A 37 17.71 13.57 4.25
N TYR A 38 18.35 12.43 4.45
CA TYR A 38 19.10 11.71 3.42
C TYR A 38 18.19 11.25 2.27
N GLN A 39 16.97 10.83 2.59
CA GLN A 39 15.99 10.34 1.61
C GLN A 39 15.63 11.42 0.59
N LEU A 40 15.30 12.63 1.06
CA LEU A 40 14.96 13.73 0.16
C LEU A 40 16.17 14.23 -0.64
N SER A 41 17.37 14.19 -0.05
CA SER A 41 18.62 14.49 -0.76
C SER A 41 18.85 13.54 -1.93
N GLU A 42 18.82 12.23 -1.68
CA GLU A 42 18.99 11.19 -2.71
C GLU A 42 17.92 11.26 -3.79
N TYR A 43 16.66 11.53 -3.39
CA TYR A 43 15.55 11.74 -4.31
C TYR A 43 15.82 12.86 -5.32
N ILE A 44 16.26 14.03 -4.83
CA ILE A 44 16.59 15.18 -5.67
C ILE A 44 17.79 14.85 -6.57
N MET A 45 18.82 14.19 -6.06
CA MET A 45 19.99 13.79 -6.85
C MET A 45 19.62 12.84 -8.00
N ALA A 46 18.73 11.89 -7.74
CA ALA A 46 18.25 10.94 -8.74
C ALA A 46 17.44 11.62 -9.85
N LEU A 47 16.54 12.55 -9.49
CA LEU A 47 15.78 13.34 -10.48
C LEU A 47 16.67 14.19 -11.40
N LEU A 48 17.85 14.61 -10.91
CA LEU A 48 18.82 15.42 -11.66
C LEU A 48 19.81 14.56 -12.46
N SER A 49 19.84 13.25 -12.25
CA SER A 49 20.70 12.33 -12.98
C SER A 49 20.16 12.14 -14.40
N ASP A 50 21.00 12.36 -15.41
CA ASP A 50 20.65 12.12 -16.83
C ASP A 50 20.50 10.62 -17.18
N ALA A 51 20.73 9.72 -16.20
CA ALA A 51 20.53 8.30 -16.38
C ALA A 51 19.06 7.93 -16.16
N ASN A 52 18.37 7.56 -17.25
CA ASN A 52 17.02 6.98 -17.30
C ASN A 52 16.87 5.62 -16.55
N THR A 53 17.52 5.41 -15.41
CA THR A 53 17.65 4.07 -14.79
C THR A 53 17.21 4.00 -13.33
N PHE A 54 16.90 5.12 -12.67
CA PHE A 54 16.45 5.08 -11.27
C PHE A 54 15.33 6.07 -11.03
N SER A 55 14.09 5.57 -11.00
CA SER A 55 13.00 6.27 -10.32
C SER A 55 13.16 5.98 -8.83
N PRO A 56 13.30 7.00 -7.97
CA PRO A 56 13.33 6.74 -6.54
C PRO A 56 11.94 6.24 -6.13
N GLN A 57 11.86 5.00 -5.70
CA GLN A 57 10.73 4.53 -4.91
C GLN A 57 10.93 5.09 -3.51
N VAL A 58 10.24 6.20 -3.21
CA VAL A 58 10.10 6.66 -1.84
C VAL A 58 9.32 5.55 -1.13
N ASP A 59 9.92 4.90 -0.13
CA ASP A 59 9.26 3.98 0.79
C ASP A 59 8.21 4.75 1.62
N ALA A 60 7.17 5.24 0.97
CA ALA A 60 5.96 5.73 1.60
C ALA A 60 5.12 4.49 1.95
N SER A 61 5.57 3.75 2.96
CA SER A 61 4.75 2.75 3.66
C SER A 61 4.00 1.82 2.70
N GLU A 62 4.71 1.15 1.79
CA GLU A 62 4.09 0.00 1.11
C GLU A 62 3.84 -1.05 2.18
N ASN A 63 2.56 -1.26 2.50
CA ASN A 63 2.10 -2.41 3.26
C ASN A 63 2.72 -3.67 2.63
N LEU A 64 3.67 -4.27 3.35
CA LEU A 64 4.52 -5.33 2.81
C LEU A 64 3.70 -6.61 2.56
N PHE A 65 2.65 -6.81 3.35
CA PHE A 65 1.82 -8.01 3.31
C PHE A 65 0.36 -7.72 2.95
N VAL A 66 -0.16 -6.53 3.28
CA VAL A 66 -1.59 -6.22 3.27
C VAL A 66 -1.93 -5.26 2.12
N LYS A 67 -2.55 -5.79 1.06
CA LYS A 67 -2.98 -4.97 -0.09
C LYS A 67 -4.45 -4.64 0.03
N ARG A 68 -4.83 -3.36 -0.16
CA ARG A 68 -6.24 -2.99 -0.29
C ARG A 68 -6.81 -3.60 -1.56
N MET A 69 -8.00 -4.18 -1.47
CA MET A 69 -8.73 -4.75 -2.59
C MET A 69 -10.00 -3.95 -2.86
N GLU A 70 -10.19 -3.56 -4.12
CA GLU A 70 -11.40 -2.90 -4.57
C GLU A 70 -12.61 -3.85 -4.48
N THR A 71 -13.73 -3.32 -3.98
CA THR A 71 -15.00 -4.06 -3.97
C THR A 71 -15.79 -3.71 -5.23
N SER A 72 -16.34 -4.73 -5.89
CA SER A 72 -17.13 -4.55 -7.11
C SER A 72 -18.61 -4.42 -6.78
N SER A 73 -19.31 -3.56 -7.53
CA SER A 73 -20.75 -3.39 -7.39
C SER A 73 -21.59 -4.48 -8.08
N LYS A 74 -20.94 -5.38 -8.83
CA LYS A 74 -21.62 -6.41 -9.62
C LYS A 74 -22.35 -7.42 -8.73
N PRO A 75 -23.61 -7.79 -9.06
CA PRO A 75 -24.33 -8.84 -8.35
C PRO A 75 -23.60 -10.18 -8.47
N LEU A 76 -23.51 -10.93 -7.36
CA LEU A 76 -22.99 -12.29 -7.35
C LEU A 76 -24.16 -13.28 -7.22
N PRO A 77 -24.54 -13.98 -8.30
CA PRO A 77 -25.59 -14.99 -8.23
C PRO A 77 -25.06 -16.21 -7.44
N LEU A 78 -25.78 -16.58 -6.39
CA LEU A 78 -25.43 -17.70 -5.52
C LEU A 78 -26.62 -18.63 -5.32
N PRO A 79 -26.39 -19.94 -5.17
CA PRO A 79 -27.41 -20.86 -4.68
C PRO A 79 -27.97 -20.39 -3.34
N ASN A 80 -29.26 -20.63 -3.10
CA ASN A 80 -29.96 -20.19 -1.88
C ASN A 80 -29.23 -20.62 -0.60
N SER A 81 -28.74 -21.85 -0.55
CA SER A 81 -27.99 -22.36 0.61
C SER A 81 -26.72 -21.55 0.92
N ILE A 82 -25.96 -21.12 -0.09
CA ILE A 82 -24.74 -20.31 0.11
C ILE A 82 -25.13 -18.88 0.47
N LYS A 83 -26.16 -18.34 -0.16
CA LYS A 83 -26.70 -17.01 0.16
C LYS A 83 -27.12 -16.92 1.62
N ASP A 84 -27.86 -17.90 2.13
CA ASP A 84 -28.33 -17.91 3.52
C ASP A 84 -27.17 -18.00 4.52
N ASN A 85 -26.15 -18.80 4.22
CA ASN A 85 -24.92 -18.85 5.02
C ASN A 85 -24.19 -17.49 5.04
N ILE A 86 -24.06 -16.83 3.89
CA ILE A 86 -23.43 -15.50 3.81
C ILE A 86 -24.23 -14.46 4.60
N LEU A 87 -25.56 -14.48 4.54
CA LEU A 87 -26.40 -13.61 5.37
C LEU A 87 -26.18 -13.89 6.86
N GLY A 88 -26.01 -15.15 7.25
CA GLY A 88 -25.60 -15.54 8.60
C GLY A 88 -24.27 -14.91 9.03
N ILE A 89 -23.27 -14.94 8.16
CA ILE A 89 -21.96 -14.29 8.40
C ILE A 89 -22.12 -12.78 8.59
N ILE A 90 -22.85 -12.11 7.68
CA ILE A 90 -23.09 -10.67 7.72
C ILE A 90 -23.78 -10.28 9.03
N ASN A 91 -24.82 -11.03 9.44
CA ASN A 91 -25.53 -10.78 10.68
C ASN A 91 -24.64 -11.02 11.91
N ALA A 92 -23.83 -12.08 11.91
CA ALA A 92 -22.92 -12.37 13.02
C ALA A 92 -21.88 -11.26 13.22
N ILE A 93 -21.32 -10.74 12.12
CA ILE A 93 -20.37 -9.62 12.15
C ILE A 93 -21.07 -8.32 12.55
N GLY A 94 -22.22 -8.02 11.93
CA GLY A 94 -22.97 -6.79 12.16
C GLY A 94 -23.51 -6.64 13.58
N HIS A 95 -23.89 -7.75 14.22
CA HIS A 95 -24.37 -7.77 15.60
C HIS A 95 -23.29 -8.13 16.63
N ASN A 96 -22.02 -8.19 16.22
CA ASN A 96 -20.89 -8.48 17.09
C ASN A 96 -21.06 -9.77 17.92
N ALA A 97 -21.50 -10.85 17.28
CA ALA A 97 -21.81 -12.14 17.91
C ALA A 97 -20.57 -12.91 18.45
N GLY A 98 -19.39 -12.28 18.46
CA GLY A 98 -18.13 -12.89 18.90
C GLY A 98 -17.47 -13.84 17.88
N ILE A 99 -18.04 -14.00 16.69
CA ILE A 99 -17.49 -14.83 15.61
C ILE A 99 -16.96 -13.90 14.51
N ASN A 100 -15.65 -13.95 14.26
CA ASN A 100 -14.96 -13.06 13.32
C ASN A 100 -14.00 -13.78 12.35
N LYS A 101 -14.00 -15.12 12.34
CA LYS A 101 -13.16 -15.94 11.46
C LYS A 101 -14.02 -16.94 10.70
N PHE A 102 -13.89 -16.94 9.39
CA PHE A 102 -14.67 -17.78 8.49
C PHE A 102 -13.73 -18.41 7.46
N LEU A 103 -13.92 -19.71 7.19
CA LEU A 103 -13.18 -20.44 6.17
C LEU A 103 -14.12 -20.73 4.99
N PHE A 104 -13.71 -20.30 3.80
CA PHE A 104 -14.44 -20.58 2.55
C PHE A 104 -13.71 -21.71 1.81
N GLU A 105 -14.38 -22.85 1.64
CA GLU A 105 -13.82 -24.03 0.98
C GLU A 105 -14.55 -24.35 -0.33
N GLY A 106 -13.84 -24.97 -1.29
CA GLY A 106 -14.42 -25.63 -2.46
C GLY A 106 -13.50 -25.59 -3.68
N PRO A 107 -13.96 -26.04 -4.85
CA PRO A 107 -13.20 -25.97 -6.09
C PRO A 107 -12.79 -24.54 -6.49
N PRO A 108 -11.72 -24.37 -7.28
CA PRO A 108 -11.35 -23.05 -7.82
C PRO A 108 -12.48 -22.47 -8.69
N GLY A 109 -12.63 -21.14 -8.69
CA GLY A 109 -13.65 -20.47 -9.51
C GLY A 109 -15.08 -20.49 -8.97
N THR A 110 -15.32 -21.06 -7.79
CA THR A 110 -16.67 -21.15 -7.16
C THR A 110 -17.12 -19.88 -6.41
N GLY A 111 -16.46 -18.74 -6.63
CA GLY A 111 -16.90 -17.45 -6.09
C GLY A 111 -16.55 -17.18 -4.61
N LYS A 112 -15.55 -17.87 -4.04
CA LYS A 112 -15.09 -17.64 -2.65
C LYS A 112 -14.63 -16.19 -2.42
N THR A 113 -13.64 -15.75 -3.21
CA THR A 113 -13.11 -14.38 -3.12
C THR A 113 -14.17 -13.35 -3.44
N GLU A 114 -15.04 -13.62 -4.41
CA GLU A 114 -16.16 -12.73 -4.76
C GLU A 114 -17.20 -12.64 -3.63
N SER A 115 -17.46 -13.74 -2.91
CA SER A 115 -18.36 -13.73 -1.74
C SER A 115 -17.82 -12.82 -0.64
N VAL A 116 -16.51 -12.88 -0.37
CA VAL A 116 -15.86 -11.97 0.61
C VAL A 116 -15.97 -10.50 0.18
N LYS A 117 -15.81 -10.19 -1.11
CA LYS A 117 -16.03 -8.84 -1.64
C LYS A 117 -17.45 -8.33 -1.40
N GLN A 118 -18.46 -9.18 -1.60
CA GLN A 118 -19.85 -8.79 -1.34
C GLN A 118 -20.11 -8.59 0.16
N ILE A 119 -19.56 -9.44 1.02
CA ILE A 119 -19.67 -9.29 2.49
C ILE A 119 -19.07 -7.95 2.93
N ALA A 120 -17.85 -7.64 2.50
CA ALA A 120 -17.18 -6.38 2.83
C ALA A 120 -17.99 -5.17 2.35
N ARG A 121 -18.51 -5.23 1.11
CA ARG A 121 -19.36 -4.19 0.54
C ARG A 121 -20.64 -3.98 1.35
N ILE A 122 -21.37 -5.04 1.69
CA ILE A 122 -22.64 -4.96 2.43
C ILE A 122 -22.42 -4.43 3.85
N LEU A 123 -21.28 -4.78 4.46
CA LEU A 123 -20.90 -4.28 5.78
C LEU A 123 -20.23 -2.89 5.75
N GLU A 124 -20.07 -2.29 4.55
CA GLU A 124 -19.37 -1.01 4.34
C GLU A 124 -17.96 -1.00 4.95
N ARG A 125 -17.23 -2.11 4.80
CA ARG A 125 -15.87 -2.27 5.32
C ARG A 125 -14.83 -2.27 4.23
N GLU A 126 -13.66 -1.73 4.56
CA GLU A 126 -12.47 -1.87 3.73
C GLU A 126 -12.05 -3.34 3.66
N LEU A 127 -11.70 -3.78 2.47
CA LEU A 127 -11.28 -5.15 2.23
C LEU A 127 -9.79 -5.18 1.92
N PHE A 128 -9.08 -6.02 2.65
CA PHE A 128 -7.67 -6.25 2.46
C PHE A 128 -7.41 -7.70 2.09
N ILE A 129 -6.39 -7.92 1.27
CA ILE A 129 -5.91 -9.24 0.86
C ILE A 129 -4.45 -9.40 1.27
N VAL A 130 -4.12 -10.59 1.74
CA VAL A 130 -2.74 -11.00 2.05
C VAL A 130 -2.32 -12.02 1.01
N ASP A 131 -1.18 -11.77 0.38
CA ASP A 131 -0.54 -12.73 -0.51
C ASP A 131 0.29 -13.73 0.32
N PHE A 132 -0.15 -14.98 0.38
CA PHE A 132 0.54 -16.00 1.19
C PHE A 132 1.97 -16.28 0.72
N ASP A 133 2.25 -16.09 -0.57
CA ASP A 133 3.60 -16.28 -1.12
C ASP A 133 4.59 -15.24 -0.55
N SER A 134 4.10 -14.07 -0.12
CA SER A 134 4.91 -13.06 0.58
C SER A 134 5.19 -13.42 2.05
N VAL A 135 4.37 -14.27 2.65
CA VAL A 135 4.47 -14.65 4.07
C VAL A 135 5.36 -15.86 4.26
N ILE A 136 5.29 -16.84 3.35
CA ILE A 136 6.01 -18.10 3.44
C ILE A 136 7.46 -17.93 2.94
N ASP A 137 8.43 -18.28 3.79
CA ASP A 137 9.86 -18.22 3.47
C ASP A 137 10.55 -19.54 3.84
N SER A 138 11.47 -20.00 2.99
CA SER A 138 12.21 -21.26 3.13
C SER A 138 13.31 -21.21 4.21
N LYS A 139 13.73 -20.02 4.63
CA LYS A 139 14.72 -19.82 5.69
C LYS A 139 14.07 -20.07 7.06
N LEU A 140 14.78 -20.78 7.92
CA LEU A 140 14.33 -21.12 9.27
C LEU A 140 13.93 -19.86 10.05
N GLY A 141 12.73 -19.87 10.61
CA GLY A 141 12.20 -18.78 11.45
C GLY A 141 11.65 -17.57 10.69
N GLN A 142 11.90 -17.43 9.38
CA GLN A 142 11.44 -16.25 8.63
C GLN A 142 9.92 -16.22 8.48
N THR A 143 9.28 -17.35 8.20
CA THR A 143 7.81 -17.41 8.13
C THR A 143 7.15 -16.92 9.44
N SER A 144 7.69 -17.29 10.60
CA SER A 144 7.17 -16.82 11.91
C SER A 144 7.35 -15.30 12.10
N LYS A 145 8.52 -14.79 11.67
CA LYS A 145 8.79 -13.34 11.67
C LYS A 145 7.84 -12.60 10.74
N ASN A 146 7.61 -13.11 9.53
CA ASN A 146 6.71 -12.52 8.54
C ASN A 146 5.27 -12.49 9.04
N ILE A 147 4.79 -13.56 9.68
CA ILE A 147 3.46 -13.59 10.31
C ILE A 147 3.37 -12.51 11.41
N SER A 148 4.40 -12.35 12.23
CA SER A 148 4.41 -11.33 13.30
C SER A 148 4.36 -9.91 12.72
N LEU A 149 5.09 -9.66 11.63
CA LEU A 149 5.07 -8.39 10.92
C LEU A 149 3.71 -8.14 10.23
N LEU A 150 3.15 -9.14 9.56
CA LEU A 150 1.82 -9.08 8.96
C LEU A 150 0.75 -8.65 9.97
N PHE A 151 0.71 -9.25 11.17
CA PHE A 151 -0.27 -8.84 12.18
C PHE A 151 0.00 -7.45 12.76
N SER A 152 1.26 -7.03 12.82
CA SER A 152 1.62 -5.66 13.19
C SER A 152 1.09 -4.66 12.16
N GLU A 153 1.23 -5.00 10.88
CA GLU A 153 0.73 -4.21 9.74
C GLU A 153 -0.81 -4.16 9.68
N ILE A 154 -1.49 -5.29 9.92
CA ILE A 154 -2.96 -5.34 10.05
C ILE A 154 -3.44 -4.37 11.14
N SER A 155 -2.70 -4.28 12.25
CA SER A 155 -3.03 -3.40 13.38
C SER A 155 -2.78 -1.93 13.09
N SER A 156 -1.94 -1.59 12.09
CA SER A 156 -1.71 -0.19 11.69
C SER A 156 -2.68 0.32 10.62
N VAL A 157 -3.33 -0.58 9.87
CA VAL A 157 -4.32 -0.23 8.84
C VAL A 157 -5.77 -0.25 9.35
N THR A 158 -6.01 -0.81 10.54
CA THR A 158 -7.32 -0.89 11.20
C THR A 158 -7.44 0.18 12.28
#